data_AF-A0A964XUM8-F1
#
_entry.id   AF-A0A964XUM8-F1
#
_cell.length_a   1.000
_cell.length_b   1.000
_cell.length_c   1.000
_cell.angle_alpha   90.00
_cell.angle_beta   90.00
_cell.angle_gamma   90.00
#
_symmetry.space_group_name_H-M   'P 1'
#
loop_
_entity.id
_entity.type
_entity.pdbx_description
1 polymer ?
#
loop_
_entity_poly.entity_id
_entity_poly.type
_entity_poly.pdbx_seq_one_letter_code
_entity_poly.pdbx_strand_id
1 'polypeptide(L)'
;MIDTCAIRRSAITRLALCVSMWLMLGCAEQPTAVDRNFGKSIQRTQEAQSIHPHNVPPAYPPLVSDAVSGKAAIERYYKSYEAPPSAGNVFNIGVGVPQMAPATR
;
A
#
# COMPACT_ATOMS: atom_id res chain seq x y z
N MET A 1 3.85 57.71 57.59
CA MET A 1 4.59 56.59 56.98
C MET A 1 3.59 55.79 56.17
N ILE A 2 3.59 56.00 54.85
CA ILE A 2 2.67 55.34 53.92
C ILE A 2 3.14 53.90 53.75
N ASP A 3 2.22 52.93 53.91
CA ASP A 3 2.48 51.49 53.90
C ASP A 3 3.04 50.98 52.56
N THR A 4 4.34 51.12 52.38
CA THR A 4 5.12 50.55 51.27
C THR A 4 4.95 49.02 51.17
N CYS A 5 4.59 48.36 52.27
CA CYS A 5 4.30 46.93 52.31
C CYS A 5 2.99 46.55 51.57
N ALA A 6 1.92 47.33 51.73
CA ALA A 6 0.63 47.08 51.08
C ALA A 6 0.68 47.30 49.57
N ILE A 7 1.46 48.32 49.15
CA ILE A 7 1.71 48.63 47.74
C ILE A 7 2.51 47.51 47.07
N ARG A 8 3.55 46.99 47.75
CA ARG A 8 4.38 45.89 47.24
C ARG A 8 3.58 44.58 47.10
N ARG A 9 2.68 44.29 48.05
CA ARG A 9 1.81 43.11 48.00
C ARG A 9 0.77 43.18 46.87
N SER A 10 0.20 44.36 46.62
CA SER A 10 -0.70 44.59 45.47
C SER A 10 0.01 44.55 44.11
N ALA A 11 1.27 45.00 44.04
CA ALA A 11 2.07 44.90 42.83
C ALA A 11 2.39 43.44 42.50
N ILE A 12 2.74 42.62 43.50
CA ILE A 12 3.04 41.19 43.34
C ILE A 12 1.80 40.41 42.89
N THR A 13 0.62 40.66 43.46
CA THR A 13 -0.61 39.97 43.03
C THR A 13 -1.04 40.35 41.62
N ARG A 14 -0.88 41.62 41.22
CA ARG A 14 -1.15 42.04 39.83
C ARG A 14 -0.18 41.42 38.84
N LEU A 15 1.11 41.35 39.17
CA LEU A 15 2.11 40.70 38.32
C LEU A 15 1.82 39.20 38.17
N ALA A 16 1.45 38.51 39.26
CA ALA A 16 1.08 37.10 39.24
C ALA A 16 -0.16 36.84 38.37
N LEU A 17 -1.18 37.71 38.42
CA LEU A 17 -2.37 37.65 37.57
C LEU A 17 -2.05 37.86 36.09
N CYS A 18 -1.15 38.79 35.77
CA CYS A 18 -0.71 38.99 34.39
C CYS A 18 0.04 37.77 33.87
N VAL A 19 0.95 37.19 34.66
CA VAL A 19 1.70 36.00 34.25
C VAL A 19 0.78 34.80 34.04
N SER A 20 -0.19 34.54 34.93
CA SER A 20 -1.13 33.43 34.75
C SER A 20 -2.01 33.58 33.50
N MET A 21 -2.36 34.82 33.14
CA MET A 21 -3.12 35.10 31.92
C MET A 21 -2.30 34.79 30.65
N TRP A 22 -0.99 35.08 30.64
CA TRP A 22 -0.11 34.75 29.53
C TRP A 22 0.11 33.24 29.34
N LEU A 23 0.19 32.46 30.41
CA LEU A 23 0.30 30.99 30.30
C LEU A 23 -0.93 30.35 29.65
N MET A 24 -2.12 30.92 29.81
CA MET A 24 -3.35 30.39 29.21
C MET A 24 -3.48 30.68 27.71
N LEU A 25 -2.80 31.70 27.18
CA LEU A 25 -2.83 32.00 25.74
C LEU A 25 -2.07 30.96 24.90
N GLY A 26 -1.11 30.23 25.48
CA GLY A 26 -0.37 29.17 24.77
C GLY A 26 -1.17 27.89 24.55
N CYS A 27 -2.24 27.66 25.32
CA CYS A 27 -3.10 26.48 25.14
C CYS A 27 -4.19 26.66 24.07
N ALA A 28 -4.31 27.86 23.50
CA ALA A 28 -5.27 28.19 22.45
C ALA A 28 -4.59 28.34 21.07
N GLU A 29 -3.50 27.61 20.82
CA GLU A 29 -2.82 27.59 19.53
C GLU A 29 -3.80 27.09 18.45
N GLN A 30 -4.25 28.01 17.60
CA GLN A 30 -5.19 27.69 16.54
C GLN A 30 -4.42 26.93 15.45
N PRO A 31 -4.93 25.78 14.97
CA PRO A 31 -4.18 24.94 14.04
C PRO A 31 -3.81 25.72 12.79
N THR A 32 -2.56 25.62 12.35
CA THR A 32 -2.08 26.36 11.19
C THR A 32 -2.76 25.85 9.92
N ALA A 33 -2.65 26.59 8.82
CA ALA A 33 -3.14 26.11 7.53
C ALA A 33 -2.47 24.78 7.09
N VAL A 34 -1.25 24.52 7.56
CA VAL A 34 -0.53 23.26 7.29
C VAL A 34 -1.12 22.13 8.11
N ASP A 35 -1.33 22.32 9.42
CA ASP A 35 -1.89 21.30 10.31
C ASP A 35 -3.29 20.85 9.88
N ARG A 36 -4.12 21.79 9.44
CA ARG A 36 -5.47 21.50 8.92
C ARG A 36 -5.45 20.62 7.67
N ASN A 37 -4.37 20.66 6.89
CA ASN A 37 -4.25 19.95 5.61
C ASN A 37 -3.33 18.73 5.68
N PHE A 38 -2.71 18.45 6.83
CA PHE A 38 -1.80 17.33 6.99
C PHE A 38 -2.44 15.98 6.65
N GLY A 39 -3.67 15.73 7.09
CA GLY A 39 -4.39 14.50 6.70
C GLY A 39 -4.55 14.36 5.19
N LYS A 40 -4.83 15.47 4.49
CA LYS A 40 -4.97 15.49 3.03
C LYS A 40 -3.63 15.34 2.30
N SER A 41 -2.51 15.79 2.88
CA SER A 41 -1.20 15.58 2.26
C SER A 41 -0.78 14.11 2.33
N ILE A 42 -0.98 13.46 3.48
CA ILE A 42 -0.72 12.03 3.64
C ILE A 42 -1.60 11.19 2.71
N GLN A 43 -2.90 11.50 2.62
CA GLN A 43 -3.80 10.80 1.71
C GLN A 43 -3.34 10.91 0.25
N ARG A 44 -2.95 12.10 -0.21
CA ARG A 44 -2.43 12.29 -1.59
C ARG A 44 -1.12 11.54 -1.82
N THR A 45 -0.22 11.50 -0.84
CA THR A 45 1.02 10.73 -0.94
C THR A 45 0.73 9.24 -1.03
N GLN A 46 -0.22 8.73 -0.24
CA GLN A 46 -0.64 7.34 -0.29
C GLN A 46 -1.24 6.98 -1.66
N GLU A 47 -2.10 7.85 -2.21
CA GLU A 47 -2.68 7.68 -3.54
C GLU A 47 -1.58 7.65 -4.62
N ALA A 48 -0.60 8.56 -4.54
CA ALA A 48 0.53 8.63 -5.48
C ALA A 48 1.48 7.42 -5.38
N GLN A 49 1.53 6.74 -4.24
CA GLN A 49 2.38 5.57 -4.00
C GLN A 49 1.63 4.24 -4.15
N SER A 50 0.31 4.25 -4.36
CA SER A 50 -0.46 3.03 -4.52
C SER A 50 -0.32 2.46 -5.93
N ILE A 51 0.16 1.21 -6.04
CA ILE A 51 0.24 0.48 -7.32
C ILE A 51 -1.17 0.14 -7.84
N HIS A 52 -2.10 -0.10 -6.91
CA HIS A 52 -3.50 -0.34 -7.21
C HIS A 52 -4.34 0.68 -6.44
N PRO A 53 -4.95 1.67 -7.12
CA PRO A 53 -5.89 2.56 -6.48
C PRO A 53 -7.04 1.75 -5.87
N HIS A 54 -7.40 2.04 -4.62
CA HIS A 54 -8.38 1.24 -3.84
C HIS A 54 -9.74 1.02 -4.51
N ASN A 55 -10.07 1.80 -5.55
CA ASN A 55 -11.37 1.78 -6.24
C ASN A 55 -11.29 1.35 -7.71
N VAL A 56 -10.14 0.85 -8.17
CA VAL A 56 -9.99 0.36 -9.54
C VAL A 56 -10.03 -1.17 -9.49
N PRO A 57 -11.08 -1.81 -10.05
CA PRO A 57 -11.10 -3.26 -10.16
C PRO A 57 -9.91 -3.71 -11.02
N PRO A 58 -9.21 -4.79 -10.63
CA PRO A 58 -8.10 -5.30 -11.43
C PRO A 58 -8.57 -5.58 -12.85
N ALA A 59 -7.75 -5.21 -13.84
CA ALA A 59 -8.06 -5.39 -15.26
C ALA A 59 -8.20 -6.87 -15.67
N TYR A 60 -7.80 -7.78 -14.79
CA TYR A 60 -7.89 -9.22 -14.95
C TYR A 60 -8.81 -9.82 -13.89
N PRO A 61 -9.56 -10.89 -14.24
CA PRO A 61 -10.32 -11.63 -13.24
C PRO A 61 -9.38 -12.10 -12.12
N PRO A 62 -9.85 -12.18 -10.86
CA PRO A 62 -9.04 -12.68 -9.77
C PRO A 62 -8.47 -14.04 -10.17
N LEU A 63 -7.16 -14.23 -10.02
CA LEU A 63 -6.56 -15.55 -10.25
C LEU A 63 -7.13 -16.51 -9.20
N VAL A 64 -8.15 -17.27 -9.60
CA VAL A 64 -8.70 -18.35 -8.79
C VAL A 64 -7.84 -19.58 -9.02
N SER A 65 -6.62 -19.58 -8.47
CA SER A 65 -5.80 -20.79 -8.35
C SER A 65 -5.75 -21.20 -6.89
N ASP A 66 -6.21 -22.40 -6.57
CA ASP A 66 -5.87 -23.02 -5.29
C ASP A 66 -4.38 -23.41 -5.26
N ALA A 67 -3.85 -23.65 -4.07
CA ALA A 67 -2.44 -24.03 -3.91
C ALA A 67 -2.08 -25.33 -4.69
N VAL A 68 -3.07 -26.20 -4.92
CA VAL A 68 -2.90 -27.47 -5.62
C VAL A 68 -2.74 -27.25 -7.13
N SER A 69 -3.62 -26.47 -7.76
CA SER A 69 -3.51 -26.12 -9.18
C SER A 69 -2.26 -25.30 -9.47
N GLY A 70 -1.89 -24.38 -8.57
CA GLY A 70 -0.63 -23.63 -8.66
C GLY A 70 0.60 -24.53 -8.67
N LYS A 71 0.68 -25.49 -7.72
CA LYS A 71 1.75 -26.48 -7.68
C LYS A 71 1.79 -27.32 -8.96
N ALA A 72 0.64 -27.85 -9.39
CA ALA A 72 0.56 -28.69 -10.58
C ALA A 72 0.95 -27.94 -11.88
N ALA A 73 0.62 -26.65 -11.98
CA ALA A 73 1.01 -25.81 -13.10
C ALA A 73 2.53 -25.61 -13.17
N ILE A 74 3.16 -25.29 -12.03
CA ILE A 74 4.62 -25.14 -11.93
C ILE A 74 5.33 -26.45 -12.27
N GLU A 75 4.85 -27.58 -11.73
CA GLU A 75 5.43 -28.89 -12.00
C GLU A 75 5.35 -29.27 -13.48
N ARG A 76 4.20 -29.03 -14.14
CA ARG A 76 4.06 -29.23 -15.59
C ARG A 76 4.97 -28.32 -16.40
N TYR A 77 5.15 -27.07 -15.98
CA TYR A 77 6.03 -26.13 -16.65
C TYR A 77 7.47 -26.64 -16.65
N TYR A 78 8.01 -27.03 -15.49
CA TYR A 78 9.36 -27.59 -15.42
C TYR A 78 9.49 -28.91 -16.19
N LYS A 79 8.51 -29.81 -16.06
CA LYS A 79 8.50 -31.10 -16.76
C LYS A 79 8.51 -30.94 -18.29
N SER A 80 7.95 -29.85 -18.83
CA SER A 80 7.95 -29.59 -20.27
C SER A 80 9.36 -29.36 -20.85
N TYR A 81 10.34 -29.00 -20.02
CA TYR A 81 11.73 -28.81 -20.42
C TYR A 81 12.58 -30.08 -20.32
N GLU A 82 12.16 -31.09 -19.54
CA GLU A 82 12.94 -32.31 -19.32
C GLU A 82 12.89 -33.27 -20.51
N ALA A 83 11.75 -33.31 -21.21
CA ALA A 83 11.59 -34.03 -22.46
C ALA A 83 10.38 -33.47 -23.22
N PRO A 84 10.41 -33.44 -24.57
CA PRO A 84 9.20 -33.21 -25.33
C PRO A 84 8.14 -34.20 -24.87
N PRO A 85 6.89 -33.77 -24.61
CA PRO A 85 5.82 -34.73 -24.33
C PRO A 85 5.80 -35.75 -25.46
N SER A 86 5.76 -37.05 -25.11
CA SER A 86 5.62 -38.08 -26.13
C SER A 86 4.42 -37.69 -26.99
N ALA A 87 4.56 -37.78 -28.31
CA ALA A 87 3.47 -37.50 -29.21
C ALA A 87 2.30 -38.41 -28.78
N GLY A 88 1.33 -37.83 -28.07
CA GLY A 88 0.09 -38.52 -27.74
C GLY A 88 -0.52 -38.96 -29.05
N ASN A 89 -1.28 -40.06 -29.06
CA ASN A 89 -1.90 -40.61 -30.25
C ASN A 89 -2.72 -39.51 -30.96
N VAL A 90 -2.09 -38.82 -31.91
CA VAL A 90 -2.75 -37.87 -32.80
C VAL A 90 -3.56 -38.76 -33.72
N PHE A 91 -4.87 -38.77 -33.54
CA PHE A 91 -5.76 -39.31 -34.57
C PHE A 91 -5.59 -38.43 -35.80
N ASN A 92 -4.72 -38.85 -36.72
CA ASN A 92 -4.63 -38.29 -38.05
C ASN A 92 -5.90 -38.72 -38.80
N ILE A 93 -6.96 -37.92 -38.66
CA ILE A 93 -8.17 -38.06 -39.46
C ILE A 93 -7.80 -37.54 -40.86
N GLY A 94 -7.35 -38.49 -41.68
CA GLY A 94 -7.11 -38.44 -43.12
C GLY A 94 -7.03 -37.07 -43.81
N VAL A 95 -5.81 -36.53 -43.92
CA VAL A 95 -5.39 -35.74 -45.09
C VAL A 95 -3.94 -36.06 -45.45
N GLY A 96 -3.73 -36.84 -46.52
CA GLY A 96 -2.50 -36.85 -47.33
C GLY A 96 -1.34 -37.79 -46.93
N VAL A 97 -1.32 -38.98 -47.57
CA VAL A 97 -0.25 -39.97 -47.83
C VAL A 97 0.86 -40.27 -46.79
N PRO A 98 1.11 -41.56 -46.46
CA PRO A 98 2.23 -41.97 -45.63
C PRO A 98 3.52 -41.97 -46.46
N GLN A 99 4.46 -41.06 -46.17
CA GLN A 99 5.85 -41.25 -46.57
C GLN A 99 6.54 -42.16 -45.56
N MET A 100 6.42 -43.46 -45.82
CA MET A 100 7.36 -44.48 -45.39
C MET A 100 8.74 -44.20 -46.00
N ALA A 101 9.78 -44.03 -45.18
CA ALA A 101 11.18 -44.33 -45.54
C ALA A 101 12.09 -44.29 -44.29
N PRO A 102 13.23 -44.99 -44.26
CA PRO A 102 13.36 -46.44 -44.14
C PRO A 102 14.13 -46.84 -42.86
N ALA A 103 13.97 -48.09 -42.41
CA ALA A 103 14.87 -48.67 -41.41
C ALA A 103 16.26 -48.93 -42.03
N THR A 104 17.31 -48.39 -41.42
CA THR A 104 18.70 -48.77 -41.71
C THR A 104 19.36 -49.39 -40.49
N ARG A 105 19.50 -50.71 -40.61
CA ARG A 105 20.50 -51.68 -40.12
C ARG A 105 21.03 -51.59 -38.69
#